data_AF-T0YI32-F1
#
_entry.id   AF-T0YI32-F1
#
_cell.length_a   1.000
_cell.length_b   1.000
_cell.length_c   1.000
_cell.angle_alpha   90.00
_cell.angle_beta   90.00
_cell.angle_gamma   90.00
#
_symmetry.space_group_name_H-M   'P 1'
#
loop_
_entity.id
_entity.type
_entity.pdbx_description
1 polymer ?
#
loop_
_entity_poly.entity_id
_entity_poly.type
_entity_poly.pdbx_seq_one_letter_code
_entity_poly.pdbx_strand_id
1 'polypeptide(L)'
;MTPHGVQDSEERSRIFEEIAAEHSVSAHEVEESMYSDMEEEEILLEVSDIGDEELCRHYNLEQAETLLLKAFQMNVKDVSDWGSLARESKKLGLLFSTRIVSGEIVEMKFDGPMSVVEETRRYSIRFAQMLRFLITLEKWSFDCTVVLEKDRKKDKFSFHLDSYADSYFPQRIRGNTLLQDPRLKAAAPIIVGDDAFFPDYFIEEAERKTFIEITRTMYRDFNEKIKAELGKMGINAIFVYLLRTGDKPIKGEICFRDSVDWDVVMQSRFP
;
A
#
# COMPACT_ATOMS: atom_id res chain seq x y z
N MET A 1 0.99 -42.67 9.23
CA MET A 1 -0.16 -43.56 8.96
C MET A 1 0.01 -44.20 7.61
N THR A 2 -0.26 -45.51 7.50
CA THR A 2 -0.37 -46.20 6.21
C THR A 2 -1.64 -45.71 5.52
N PRO A 3 -1.66 -45.40 4.21
CA PRO A 3 -2.89 -45.02 3.54
C PRO A 3 -3.89 -46.17 3.62
N HIS A 4 -5.05 -45.93 4.23
CA HIS A 4 -6.14 -46.90 4.23
C HIS A 4 -6.94 -46.70 2.94
N GLY A 5 -6.60 -47.47 1.89
CA GLY A 5 -7.54 -47.64 0.78
C GLY A 5 -8.71 -48.49 1.28
N VAL A 6 -9.92 -47.93 1.30
CA VAL A 6 -11.12 -48.61 1.82
C VAL A 6 -12.02 -49.04 0.67
N GLN A 7 -12.52 -50.28 0.71
CA GLN A 7 -13.35 -50.85 -0.37
C GLN A 7 -14.80 -51.17 0.04
N ASP A 8 -15.09 -51.23 1.33
CA ASP A 8 -16.44 -51.51 1.85
C ASP A 8 -16.80 -50.68 3.10
N SER A 9 -18.08 -50.69 3.47
CA SER A 9 -18.63 -49.88 4.56
C SER A 9 -18.23 -50.35 5.96
N GLU A 10 -17.91 -51.63 6.13
CA GLU A 10 -17.52 -52.20 7.43
C GLU A 10 -16.08 -51.78 7.76
N GLU A 11 -15.18 -51.90 6.78
CA GLU A 11 -13.81 -51.41 6.87
C GLU A 11 -13.77 -49.89 7.08
N ARG A 12 -14.62 -49.13 6.36
CA ARG A 12 -14.78 -47.68 6.56
C ARG A 12 -15.10 -47.35 8.02
N SER A 13 -16.12 -48.01 8.58
CA SER A 13 -16.60 -47.73 9.94
C SER A 13 -15.52 -48.04 10.98
N ARG A 14 -14.83 -49.17 10.85
CA ARG A 14 -13.72 -49.55 11.73
C ARG A 14 -12.59 -48.51 11.71
N ILE A 15 -12.20 -48.02 10.53
CA ILE A 15 -11.12 -47.01 10.41
C ILE A 15 -11.55 -45.69 11.06
N PHE A 16 -12.79 -45.24 10.85
CA PHE A 16 -13.28 -44.04 11.54
C PHE A 16 -13.29 -44.21 13.06
N GLU A 17 -13.68 -45.37 13.58
CA GLU A 17 -13.63 -45.67 15.02
C GLU A 17 -12.19 -45.67 15.57
N GLU A 18 -11.23 -46.24 14.83
CA GLU A 18 -9.81 -46.24 15.20
C GLU A 18 -9.24 -44.82 15.30
N ILE A 19 -9.49 -43.98 14.28
CA ILE A 19 -9.04 -42.58 14.25
C ILE A 19 -9.74 -41.77 15.34
N ALA A 20 -11.04 -41.98 15.52
CA ALA A 20 -11.83 -41.32 16.56
C ALA A 20 -11.27 -41.61 17.96
N ALA A 21 -10.91 -42.87 18.23
CA ALA A 21 -10.27 -43.27 19.48
C ALA A 21 -8.90 -42.61 19.69
N GLU A 22 -8.08 -42.48 18.64
CA GLU A 22 -6.78 -41.79 18.70
C GLU A 22 -6.93 -40.30 19.08
N HIS A 23 -7.95 -39.64 18.53
CA HIS A 23 -8.19 -38.21 18.73
C HIS A 23 -9.16 -37.88 19.88
N SER A 24 -9.67 -38.88 20.60
CA SER A 24 -10.65 -38.71 21.69
C SER A 24 -11.94 -37.99 21.26
N VAL A 25 -12.38 -38.27 20.04
CA VAL A 25 -13.62 -37.76 19.45
C VAL A 25 -14.49 -38.94 19.00
N SER A 26 -15.69 -38.67 18.47
CA SER A 26 -16.53 -39.67 17.83
C SER A 26 -16.17 -39.89 16.36
N ALA A 27 -16.48 -41.07 15.82
CA ALA A 27 -16.33 -41.37 14.39
C ALA A 27 -17.06 -40.35 13.50
N HIS A 28 -18.19 -39.83 13.97
CA HIS A 28 -18.96 -38.78 13.31
C HIS A 28 -18.20 -37.45 13.25
N GLU A 29 -17.60 -37.03 14.36
CA GLU A 29 -16.80 -35.79 14.40
C GLU A 29 -15.55 -35.88 13.51
N VAL A 30 -14.95 -37.07 13.39
CA VAL A 30 -13.86 -37.31 12.42
C VAL A 30 -14.38 -37.14 10.99
N GLU A 31 -15.53 -37.73 10.68
CA GLU A 31 -16.14 -37.64 9.35
C GLU A 31 -16.52 -36.20 8.98
N GLU A 32 -17.16 -35.46 9.88
CA GLU A 32 -17.55 -34.05 9.67
C GLU A 32 -16.36 -33.10 9.58
N SER A 33 -15.28 -33.36 10.32
CA SER A 33 -14.11 -32.47 10.33
C SER A 33 -13.09 -32.76 9.23
N MET A 34 -13.18 -33.92 8.57
CA MET A 34 -12.21 -34.41 7.57
C MET A 34 -11.90 -33.40 6.45
N TYR A 35 -12.89 -32.59 6.06
CA TYR A 35 -12.76 -31.57 5.01
C TYR A 35 -13.16 -30.17 5.49
N SER A 36 -13.21 -29.95 6.81
CA SER A 36 -13.63 -28.68 7.41
C SER A 36 -12.70 -27.50 7.09
N ASP A 37 -11.53 -27.75 6.51
CA ASP A 37 -10.58 -26.74 6.01
C ASP A 37 -10.80 -26.38 4.52
N MET A 38 -11.77 -27.00 3.86
CA MET A 38 -12.17 -26.68 2.49
C MET A 38 -13.27 -25.61 2.48
N GLU A 39 -13.07 -24.53 1.73
CA GLU A 39 -14.05 -23.43 1.59
C GLU A 39 -15.45 -23.94 1.18
N GLU A 40 -15.54 -25.01 0.38
CA GLU A 40 -16.81 -25.61 -0.08
C GLU A 40 -17.60 -26.31 1.04
N GLU A 41 -16.93 -26.70 2.13
CA GLU A 41 -17.51 -27.40 3.28
C GLU A 41 -17.75 -26.46 4.49
N GLU A 42 -17.45 -25.17 4.34
CA GLU A 42 -17.70 -24.18 5.39
C GLU A 42 -19.21 -23.96 5.61
N ILE A 43 -19.60 -23.90 6.89
CA ILE A 43 -20.98 -23.62 7.28
C ILE A 43 -21.13 -22.12 7.53
N LEU A 44 -21.96 -21.46 6.72
CA LEU A 44 -22.27 -20.04 6.89
C LEU A 44 -23.13 -19.81 8.15
N LEU A 45 -22.50 -19.36 9.22
CA LEU A 45 -23.18 -19.09 10.50
C LEU A 45 -23.94 -17.76 10.52
N GLU A 46 -23.44 -16.76 9.80
CA GLU A 46 -23.99 -15.40 9.75
C GLU A 46 -23.82 -14.82 8.34
N VAL A 47 -24.85 -14.14 7.85
CA VAL A 47 -24.80 -13.43 6.57
C VAL A 47 -24.44 -11.97 6.83
N SER A 48 -23.52 -11.42 6.03
CA SER A 48 -23.19 -9.99 6.07
C SER A 48 -24.44 -9.12 5.89
N ASP A 49 -24.55 -8.06 6.69
CA ASP A 49 -25.64 -7.08 6.66
C ASP A 49 -25.41 -5.95 5.64
N ILE A 50 -24.41 -6.10 4.75
CA ILE A 50 -24.09 -5.12 3.72
C ILE A 50 -25.29 -4.87 2.78
N GLY A 51 -25.64 -3.59 2.61
CA GLY A 51 -26.68 -3.18 1.65
C GLY A 51 -26.27 -3.45 0.20
N ASP A 52 -27.26 -3.61 -0.67
CA ASP A 52 -27.09 -3.81 -2.11
C ASP A 52 -26.28 -2.72 -2.79
N GLU A 53 -26.55 -1.45 -2.47
CA GLU A 53 -25.79 -0.31 -3.00
C GLU A 53 -24.32 -0.34 -2.56
N GLU A 54 -24.08 -0.65 -1.29
CA GLU A 54 -22.72 -0.70 -0.73
C GLU A 54 -21.93 -1.89 -1.30
N LEU A 55 -22.59 -3.04 -1.47
CA LEU A 55 -22.01 -4.19 -2.17
C LEU A 55 -21.59 -3.84 -3.61
N CYS A 56 -22.45 -3.12 -4.35
CA CYS A 56 -22.13 -2.65 -5.70
C CYS A 56 -20.92 -1.69 -5.72
N ARG A 57 -20.84 -0.79 -4.72
CA ARG A 57 -19.69 0.12 -4.57
C ARG A 57 -18.39 -0.63 -4.31
N HIS A 58 -18.42 -1.62 -3.41
CA HIS A 58 -17.28 -2.51 -3.16
C HIS A 58 -16.85 -3.25 -4.42
N TYR A 59 -17.82 -3.81 -5.16
CA TYR A 59 -17.58 -4.48 -6.44
C TYR A 59 -16.90 -3.56 -7.47
N ASN A 60 -17.35 -2.31 -7.60
CA ASN A 60 -16.74 -1.34 -8.50
C ASN A 60 -15.29 -1.03 -8.11
N LEU A 61 -15.02 -0.84 -6.81
CA LEU A 61 -13.67 -0.60 -6.31
C LEU A 61 -12.75 -1.78 -6.64
N GLU A 62 -13.19 -3.00 -6.33
CA GLU A 62 -12.39 -4.21 -6.57
C GLU A 62 -12.15 -4.47 -8.06
N GLN A 63 -13.11 -4.17 -8.93
CA GLN A 63 -12.89 -4.21 -10.38
C GLN A 63 -11.81 -3.22 -10.82
N ALA A 64 -11.87 -1.97 -10.37
CA ALA A 64 -10.88 -0.96 -10.69
C ALA A 64 -9.49 -1.37 -10.16
N GLU A 65 -9.40 -1.83 -8.91
CA GLU A 65 -8.17 -2.36 -8.33
C GLU A 65 -7.61 -3.54 -9.13
N THR A 66 -8.47 -4.44 -9.60
CA THR A 66 -8.09 -5.60 -10.41
C THR A 66 -7.46 -5.17 -11.74
N LEU A 67 -7.98 -4.12 -12.39
CA LEU A 67 -7.34 -3.55 -13.58
C LEU A 67 -5.97 -2.96 -13.27
N LEU A 68 -5.81 -2.31 -12.11
CA LEU A 68 -4.53 -1.72 -11.68
C LEU A 68 -3.47 -2.77 -11.35
N LEU A 69 -3.84 -4.01 -11.02
CA LEU A 69 -2.88 -5.13 -10.92
C LEU A 69 -2.13 -5.38 -12.24
N LYS A 70 -2.70 -4.94 -13.36
CA LYS A 70 -2.14 -5.04 -14.72
C LYS A 70 -1.66 -3.71 -15.28
N ALA A 71 -1.43 -2.72 -14.42
CA ALA A 71 -0.89 -1.43 -14.82
C ALA A 71 0.56 -1.55 -15.35
N PHE A 72 0.84 -0.88 -16.45
CA PHE A 72 2.19 -0.65 -16.97
C PHE A 72 2.74 0.70 -16.49
N GLN A 73 1.90 1.73 -16.50
CA GLN A 73 2.25 3.07 -16.00
C GLN A 73 0.97 3.78 -15.58
N MET A 74 1.04 4.62 -14.55
CA MET A 74 -0.03 5.53 -14.17
C MET A 74 0.50 6.95 -14.00
N ASN A 75 -0.23 7.94 -14.51
CA ASN A 75 0.04 9.35 -14.29
C ASN A 75 -1.13 9.93 -13.50
N VAL A 76 -0.87 10.36 -12.26
CA VAL A 76 -1.86 10.99 -11.39
C VAL A 76 -1.76 12.50 -11.53
N LYS A 77 -2.90 13.18 -11.67
CA LYS A 77 -3.06 14.62 -11.93
C LYS A 77 -4.20 15.17 -11.06
N ASP A 78 -4.42 16.49 -11.14
CA ASP A 78 -5.53 17.19 -10.47
C ASP A 78 -5.63 16.89 -8.96
N VAL A 79 -4.49 16.69 -8.30
CA VAL A 79 -4.44 16.24 -6.92
C VAL A 79 -4.59 17.41 -5.96
N SER A 80 -5.56 17.33 -5.07
CA SER A 80 -5.82 18.30 -4.00
C SER A 80 -4.72 18.35 -2.93
N ASP A 81 -4.06 17.23 -2.63
CA ASP A 81 -3.01 17.11 -1.61
C ASP A 81 -1.85 16.20 -2.08
N TRP A 82 -0.91 16.79 -2.84
CA TRP A 82 0.28 16.09 -3.34
C TRP A 82 1.17 15.53 -2.23
N GLY A 83 1.28 16.21 -1.09
CA GLY A 83 2.10 15.78 0.04
C GLY A 83 1.61 14.47 0.62
N SER A 84 0.29 14.32 0.74
CA SER A 84 -0.30 13.10 1.26
C SER A 84 -0.28 11.94 0.26
N LEU A 85 -0.41 12.22 -1.05
CA LEU A 85 -0.18 11.21 -2.09
C LEU A 85 1.25 10.69 -2.09
N ALA A 86 2.24 11.57 -1.97
CA ALA A 86 3.64 11.17 -1.86
C ALA A 86 3.90 10.34 -0.60
N ARG A 87 3.37 10.76 0.55
CA ARG A 87 3.43 10.01 1.82
C ARG A 87 2.85 8.61 1.69
N GLU A 88 1.63 8.48 1.18
CA GLU A 88 0.97 7.17 1.09
C GLU A 88 1.66 6.26 0.07
N SER A 89 2.10 6.82 -1.05
CA SER A 89 2.94 6.13 -2.03
C SER A 89 4.23 5.59 -1.42
N LYS A 90 4.94 6.40 -0.63
CA LYS A 90 6.13 5.97 0.13
C LYS A 90 5.77 4.86 1.12
N LYS A 91 4.65 4.94 1.86
CA LYS A 91 4.21 3.87 2.78
C LYS A 91 3.95 2.56 2.05
N LEU A 92 3.21 2.60 0.94
CA LEU A 92 2.98 1.45 0.07
C LEU A 92 4.31 0.93 -0.53
N GLY A 93 5.32 1.80 -0.65
CA GLY A 93 6.62 1.47 -1.22
C GLY A 93 6.53 1.41 -2.74
N LEU A 94 5.78 2.34 -3.31
CA LEU A 94 5.70 2.62 -4.74
C LEU A 94 6.75 3.67 -5.06
N LEU A 95 7.42 3.55 -6.21
CA LEU A 95 8.29 4.62 -6.71
C LEU A 95 7.47 5.58 -7.58
N PHE A 96 7.83 6.85 -7.53
CA PHE A 96 7.23 7.85 -8.39
C PHE A 96 8.24 8.92 -8.78
N SER A 97 7.95 9.58 -9.89
CA SER A 97 8.62 10.80 -10.34
C SER A 97 7.60 11.91 -10.51
N THR A 98 8.02 13.15 -10.28
CA THR A 98 7.14 14.32 -10.39
C THR A 98 7.44 15.11 -11.65
N ARG A 99 6.40 15.71 -12.22
CA ARG A 99 6.55 16.74 -13.26
C ARG A 99 6.12 18.08 -12.69
N ILE A 100 6.99 19.06 -12.84
CA ILE A 100 6.79 20.44 -12.37
C ILE A 100 6.67 21.35 -13.58
N VAL A 101 5.67 22.22 -13.58
CA VAL A 101 5.46 23.22 -14.62
C VAL A 101 5.18 24.54 -13.93
N SER A 102 5.91 25.59 -14.32
CA SER A 102 5.74 26.95 -13.77
C SER A 102 5.83 27.04 -12.25
N GLY A 103 6.64 26.19 -11.61
CA GLY A 103 6.77 26.17 -10.16
C GLY A 103 5.59 25.52 -9.43
N GLU A 104 4.84 24.64 -10.11
CA GLU A 104 3.78 23.85 -9.51
C GLU A 104 3.91 22.37 -9.90
N ILE A 105 3.58 21.48 -8.95
CA ILE A 105 3.49 20.04 -9.22
C ILE A 105 2.21 19.80 -10.02
N VAL A 106 2.35 19.26 -11.23
CA VAL A 106 1.21 19.01 -12.12
C VAL A 106 0.91 17.53 -12.31
N GLU A 107 1.87 16.65 -11.98
CA GLU A 107 1.75 15.21 -12.20
C GLU A 107 2.70 14.42 -11.32
N MET A 108 2.24 13.26 -10.85
CA MET A 108 3.06 12.19 -10.30
C MET A 108 2.92 10.95 -11.19
N LYS A 109 4.03 10.50 -11.76
CA LYS A 109 4.10 9.28 -12.57
C LYS A 109 4.57 8.11 -11.71
N PHE A 110 3.88 6.99 -11.86
CA PHE A 110 4.15 5.72 -11.19
C PHE A 110 4.40 4.63 -12.23
N ASP A 111 5.45 3.85 -12.03
CA ASP A 111 5.72 2.65 -12.82
C ASP A 111 4.86 1.50 -12.29
N GLY A 112 4.06 0.91 -13.19
CA GLY A 112 3.11 -0.13 -12.84
C GLY A 112 3.76 -1.50 -12.68
N PRO A 113 3.04 -2.48 -12.13
CA PRO A 113 3.57 -3.83 -11.93
C PRO A 113 4.07 -4.51 -13.21
N MET A 114 3.51 -4.15 -14.37
CA MET A 114 3.88 -4.70 -15.67
C MET A 114 5.11 -4.03 -16.31
N SER A 115 5.68 -2.97 -15.72
CA SER A 115 6.90 -2.32 -16.22
C SER A 115 8.17 -2.71 -15.45
N VAL A 116 8.04 -3.35 -14.29
CA VAL A 116 9.17 -3.78 -13.45
C VAL A 116 9.66 -5.16 -13.90
N VAL A 117 10.99 -5.35 -13.94
CA VAL A 117 11.65 -6.59 -14.43
C VAL A 117 11.27 -7.83 -13.61
N GLU A 118 10.99 -7.65 -12.31
CA GLU A 118 10.46 -8.70 -11.43
C GLU A 118 9.05 -8.32 -10.97
N GLU A 119 8.05 -8.85 -11.68
CA GLU A 119 6.64 -8.76 -11.26
C GLU A 119 6.48 -9.51 -9.93
N THR A 120 6.39 -8.78 -8.81
CA THR A 120 6.04 -9.39 -7.53
C THR A 120 4.55 -9.18 -7.25
N ARG A 121 3.81 -10.27 -6.96
CA ARG A 121 2.40 -10.20 -6.52
C ARG A 121 2.18 -9.16 -5.41
N ARG A 122 3.18 -8.98 -4.55
CA ARG A 122 3.19 -7.97 -3.46
C ARG A 122 3.21 -6.54 -3.97
N TYR A 123 4.01 -6.21 -4.98
CA TYR A 123 4.02 -4.88 -5.59
C TYR A 123 2.70 -4.60 -6.31
N SER A 124 2.17 -5.58 -7.05
CA SER A 124 0.88 -5.43 -7.75
C SER A 124 -0.26 -5.06 -6.80
N ILE A 125 -0.38 -5.79 -5.69
CA ILE A 125 -1.41 -5.51 -4.68
C ILE A 125 -1.23 -4.10 -4.09
N ARG A 126 0.00 -3.70 -3.73
CA ARG A 126 0.29 -2.37 -3.18
C ARG A 126 0.00 -1.25 -4.17
N PHE A 127 0.26 -1.47 -5.46
CA PHE A 127 -0.05 -0.52 -6.52
C PHE A 127 -1.55 -0.32 -6.65
N ALA A 128 -2.32 -1.41 -6.68
CA ALA A 128 -3.78 -1.34 -6.73
C ALA A 128 -4.38 -0.63 -5.48
N GLN A 129 -3.82 -0.87 -4.30
CA GLN A 129 -4.22 -0.20 -3.04
C GLN A 129 -4.08 1.32 -3.08
N MET A 130 -3.28 1.89 -3.98
CA MET A 130 -3.18 3.35 -4.15
C MET A 130 -4.54 3.98 -4.49
N LEU A 131 -5.41 3.27 -5.23
CA LEU A 131 -6.74 3.76 -5.55
C LEU A 131 -7.56 4.03 -4.28
N ARG A 132 -7.44 3.17 -3.26
CA ARG A 132 -8.12 3.36 -1.97
C ARG A 132 -7.73 4.65 -1.28
N PHE A 133 -6.53 5.16 -1.53
CA PHE A 133 -6.10 6.45 -1.01
C PHE A 133 -6.59 7.60 -1.88
N LEU A 134 -6.52 7.47 -3.21
CA LEU A 134 -6.98 8.51 -4.13
C LEU A 134 -8.44 8.88 -3.88
N ILE A 135 -9.32 7.90 -3.70
CA ILE A 135 -10.76 8.13 -3.42
C ILE A 135 -11.03 8.80 -2.07
N THR A 136 -10.02 9.04 -1.23
CA THR A 136 -10.15 9.83 0.01
C THR A 136 -9.80 11.31 -0.18
N LEU A 137 -9.28 11.67 -1.35
CA LEU A 137 -8.91 13.04 -1.70
C LEU A 137 -10.11 13.77 -2.32
N GLU A 138 -10.20 15.08 -2.09
CA GLU A 138 -11.29 15.90 -2.64
C GLU A 138 -11.24 16.01 -4.17
N LYS A 139 -10.03 16.10 -4.71
CA LYS A 139 -9.77 16.16 -6.15
C LYS A 139 -8.60 15.27 -6.50
N TRP A 140 -8.78 14.44 -7.53
CA TRP A 140 -7.77 13.57 -8.10
C TRP A 140 -8.22 13.13 -9.51
N SER A 141 -7.26 12.83 -10.38
CA SER A 141 -7.47 12.11 -11.64
C SER A 141 -6.26 11.25 -11.95
N PHE A 142 -6.43 10.18 -12.72
CA PHE A 142 -5.30 9.44 -13.27
C PHE A 142 -5.56 8.91 -14.67
N ASP A 143 -4.48 8.82 -15.43
CA ASP A 143 -4.41 8.08 -16.69
C ASP A 143 -3.48 6.88 -16.49
N CYS A 144 -4.03 5.67 -16.59
CA CYS A 144 -3.29 4.43 -16.47
C CYS A 144 -3.25 3.68 -17.80
N THR A 145 -2.07 3.20 -18.19
CA THR A 145 -1.94 2.22 -19.27
C THR A 145 -1.97 0.83 -18.64
N VAL A 146 -2.95 -0.01 -18.98
CA VAL A 146 -3.06 -1.39 -18.51
C VAL A 146 -2.75 -2.38 -19.63
N VAL A 147 -2.18 -3.54 -19.29
CA VAL A 147 -1.84 -4.59 -20.25
C VAL A 147 -2.77 -5.77 -20.03
N LEU A 148 -3.67 -6.01 -20.98
CA LEU A 148 -4.65 -7.10 -20.90
C LEU A 148 -4.35 -8.13 -21.99
N GLU A 149 -4.65 -9.38 -21.68
CA GLU A 149 -4.54 -10.47 -22.64
C GLU A 149 -5.89 -10.72 -23.31
N LYS A 150 -5.90 -10.68 -24.65
CA LYS A 150 -7.03 -11.02 -25.49
C LYS A 150 -6.55 -11.93 -26.61
N ASP A 151 -7.20 -13.08 -26.81
CA ASP A 151 -6.84 -14.05 -27.85
C ASP A 151 -5.35 -14.44 -27.86
N ARG A 152 -4.76 -14.66 -26.66
CA ARG A 152 -3.33 -14.95 -26.44
C ARG A 152 -2.36 -13.84 -26.88
N LYS A 153 -2.86 -12.61 -27.09
CA LYS A 153 -2.05 -11.42 -27.37
C LYS A 153 -2.21 -10.40 -26.25
N LYS A 154 -1.09 -9.81 -25.85
CA LYS A 154 -1.08 -8.72 -24.88
C LYS A 154 -1.23 -7.39 -25.61
N ASP A 155 -2.28 -6.66 -25.29
CA ASP A 155 -2.54 -5.32 -25.81
C ASP A 155 -2.56 -4.29 -24.68
N LYS A 156 -2.26 -3.03 -25.03
CA LYS A 156 -2.28 -1.89 -24.11
C LYS A 156 -3.60 -1.14 -24.23
N PHE A 157 -4.23 -0.87 -23.10
CA PHE A 157 -5.46 -0.10 -23.00
C PHE A 157 -5.27 1.10 -22.08
N SER A 158 -6.03 2.16 -22.32
CA SER A 158 -6.09 3.31 -21.43
C SER A 158 -7.22 3.14 -20.43
N PHE A 159 -6.93 3.36 -19.16
CA PHE A 159 -7.87 3.35 -18.06
C PHE A 159 -7.78 4.68 -17.33
N HIS A 160 -8.86 5.45 -17.40
CA HIS A 160 -8.97 6.77 -16.80
C HIS A 160 -10.02 6.76 -15.69
N LEU A 161 -9.68 7.35 -14.55
CA LEU A 161 -10.63 7.65 -13.49
C LEU A 161 -10.29 9.00 -12.87
N ASP A 162 -11.31 9.66 -12.34
CA ASP A 162 -11.20 10.90 -11.59
C ASP A 162 -12.19 10.92 -10.43
N SER A 163 -12.14 11.99 -9.63
CA SER A 163 -12.99 12.17 -8.47
C SER A 163 -14.50 12.23 -8.77
N TYR A 164 -14.94 12.35 -10.04
CA TYR A 164 -16.36 12.21 -10.37
C TYR A 164 -16.86 10.77 -10.19
N ALA A 165 -15.94 9.79 -10.17
CA ALA A 165 -16.28 8.39 -9.91
C ALA A 165 -16.47 8.08 -8.42
N ASP A 166 -16.17 9.00 -7.49
CA ASP A 166 -16.16 8.75 -6.05
C ASP A 166 -17.52 8.25 -5.51
N SER A 167 -18.64 8.68 -6.10
CA SER A 167 -19.98 8.22 -5.71
C SER A 167 -20.23 6.73 -6.02
N TYR A 168 -19.42 6.12 -6.89
CA TYR A 168 -19.51 4.69 -7.25
C TYR A 168 -18.60 3.81 -6.40
N PHE A 169 -17.83 4.39 -5.48
CA PHE A 169 -16.94 3.68 -4.57
C PHE A 169 -17.44 3.76 -3.12
N PRO A 170 -16.97 2.85 -2.24
CA PRO A 170 -17.29 2.89 -0.82
C PRO A 170 -16.80 4.22 -0.22
N GLN A 171 -17.61 4.82 0.64
CA GLN A 171 -17.22 6.05 1.33
C GLN A 171 -16.01 5.76 2.23
N ARG A 172 -14.85 6.32 1.89
CA ARG A 172 -13.63 6.19 2.69
C ARG A 172 -13.31 7.50 3.37
N ILE A 173 -13.46 7.51 4.68
CA ILE A 173 -12.98 8.62 5.49
C ILE A 173 -11.47 8.49 5.61
N ARG A 174 -10.76 9.54 5.23
CA ARG A 174 -9.33 9.67 5.52
C ARG A 174 -9.15 9.52 7.03
N GLY A 175 -8.58 8.40 7.46
CA GLY A 175 -8.30 8.19 8.88
C GLY A 175 -7.47 9.37 9.38
N ASN A 176 -7.88 9.97 10.51
CA ASN A 176 -7.06 10.98 11.18
C ASN A 176 -5.72 10.31 11.46
N THR A 177 -4.72 10.62 10.63
CA THR A 177 -3.33 10.36 10.98
C THR A 177 -3.05 11.40 12.03
N LEU A 178 -3.48 11.14 13.27
CA LEU A 178 -3.08 11.93 14.43
C LEU A 178 -1.58 12.10 14.28
N LEU A 179 -1.14 13.35 14.24
CA LEU A 179 0.28 13.68 14.30
C LEU A 179 0.82 12.86 15.46
N GLN A 180 1.76 11.96 15.15
CA GLN A 180 2.22 10.94 16.10
C GLN A 180 2.82 11.59 17.36
N ASP A 181 3.19 12.87 17.25
CA ASP A 181 3.70 13.71 18.30
C ASP A 181 3.14 15.15 18.17
N PRO A 182 2.70 15.81 19.26
CA PRO A 182 2.12 17.15 19.23
C PRO A 182 3.08 18.26 18.75
N ARG A 183 4.39 18.01 18.73
CA ARG A 183 5.40 18.95 18.23
C ARG A 183 5.44 19.01 16.70
N LEU A 184 4.95 17.97 16.03
CA LEU A 184 4.97 17.87 14.57
C LEU A 184 3.85 18.70 13.96
N LYS A 185 4.14 19.37 12.85
CA LYS A 185 3.15 20.01 11.97
C LYS A 185 3.24 19.37 10.59
N ALA A 186 2.11 19.15 9.90
CA ALA A 186 2.12 18.64 8.54
C ALA A 186 2.86 19.61 7.60
N ALA A 187 3.74 19.10 6.74
CA ALA A 187 4.49 19.93 5.81
C ALA A 187 3.88 19.90 4.40
N ALA A 188 3.95 21.05 3.72
CA ALA A 188 3.64 21.15 2.30
C ALA A 188 4.86 20.73 1.46
N PRO A 189 4.65 20.24 0.22
CA PRO A 189 5.75 19.99 -0.71
C PRO A 189 6.59 21.23 -0.97
N ILE A 190 7.89 21.04 -1.23
CA ILE A 190 8.84 22.10 -1.54
C ILE A 190 9.46 21.78 -2.89
N ILE A 191 9.41 22.72 -3.83
CA ILE A 191 10.06 22.57 -5.13
C ILE A 191 11.56 22.83 -4.97
N VAL A 192 12.36 21.92 -5.52
CA VAL A 192 13.82 21.88 -5.41
C VAL A 192 14.42 21.61 -6.79
N GLY A 193 14.78 22.69 -7.49
CA GLY A 193 15.20 22.60 -8.89
C GLY A 193 14.05 22.13 -9.79
N ASP A 194 14.28 21.04 -10.52
CA ASP A 194 13.28 20.40 -11.39
C ASP A 194 12.47 19.28 -10.70
N ASP A 195 12.70 19.07 -9.40
CA ASP A 195 12.04 18.05 -8.57
C ASP A 195 11.27 18.66 -7.40
N ALA A 196 10.55 17.83 -6.67
CA ALA A 196 9.86 18.20 -5.44
C ALA A 196 10.30 17.32 -4.26
N PHE A 197 10.50 17.97 -3.12
CA PHE A 197 10.68 17.36 -1.81
C PHE A 197 9.32 17.28 -1.09
N PHE A 198 9.00 16.13 -0.52
CA PHE A 198 7.69 15.83 0.08
C PHE A 198 7.77 15.53 1.58
N PRO A 199 8.27 16.48 2.39
CA PRO A 199 8.40 16.27 3.82
C PRO A 199 7.06 15.88 4.42
N ASP A 200 7.08 14.89 5.31
CA ASP A 200 5.89 14.48 6.01
C ASP A 200 5.46 15.52 7.04
N TYR A 201 6.45 16.06 7.75
CA TYR A 201 6.27 16.99 8.84
C TYR A 201 7.33 18.10 8.83
N PHE A 202 7.08 19.14 9.61
CA PHE A 202 8.09 20.07 10.05
C PHE A 202 7.92 20.35 11.54
N ILE A 203 9.01 20.80 12.13
CA ILE A 203 9.06 21.31 13.49
C ILE A 203 9.64 22.72 13.46
N GLU A 204 9.17 23.55 14.38
CA GLU A 204 9.49 24.96 14.45
C GLU A 204 9.80 25.30 15.90
N GLU A 205 11.07 25.61 16.16
CA GLU A 205 11.57 25.97 17.48
C GLU A 205 12.39 27.25 17.37
N ALA A 206 12.03 28.25 18.18
CA ALA A 206 12.54 29.61 18.08
C ALA A 206 12.40 30.18 16.65
N GLU A 207 13.51 30.31 15.91
CA GLU A 207 13.58 30.84 14.54
C GLU A 207 14.03 29.80 13.50
N ARG A 208 14.11 28.52 13.88
CA ARG A 208 14.57 27.45 12.97
C ARG A 208 13.42 26.52 12.62
N LYS A 209 13.17 26.38 11.32
CA LYS A 209 12.26 25.40 10.75
C LYS A 209 13.08 24.21 10.23
N THR A 210 12.75 23.03 10.71
CA THR A 210 13.37 21.77 10.28
C THR A 210 12.30 20.84 9.73
N PHE A 211 12.47 20.41 8.49
CA PHE A 211 11.59 19.46 7.83
C PHE A 211 11.98 18.03 8.19
N ILE A 212 11.00 17.14 8.24
CA ILE A 212 11.20 15.72 8.54
C ILE A 212 10.53 14.91 7.45
N GLU A 213 11.32 14.07 6.80
CA GLU A 213 10.92 13.17 5.74
C GLU A 213 10.96 11.73 6.25
N ILE A 214 9.82 11.04 6.26
CA ILE A 214 9.77 9.60 6.50
C ILE A 214 9.87 8.90 5.14
N THR A 215 10.94 8.15 4.96
CA THR A 215 11.31 7.58 3.66
C THR A 215 11.68 6.11 3.77
N ARG A 216 12.06 5.50 2.63
CA ARG A 216 12.45 4.10 2.52
C ARG A 216 13.79 3.95 1.84
N THR A 217 14.43 2.80 2.04
CA THR A 217 15.75 2.46 1.46
C THR A 217 15.80 2.62 -0.05
N MET A 218 14.72 2.29 -0.75
CA MET A 218 14.59 2.45 -2.21
C MET A 218 14.66 3.90 -2.71
N TYR A 219 14.42 4.89 -1.85
CA TYR A 219 14.51 6.31 -2.20
C TYR A 219 15.89 6.92 -1.92
N ARG A 220 16.88 6.12 -1.52
CA ARG A 220 18.18 6.63 -1.08
C ARG A 220 18.82 7.58 -2.09
N ASP A 221 18.96 7.16 -3.34
CA ASP A 221 19.64 7.96 -4.37
C ASP A 221 18.89 9.27 -4.66
N PHE A 222 17.55 9.21 -4.66
CA PHE A 222 16.69 10.39 -4.75
C PHE A 222 16.89 11.32 -3.55
N ASN A 223 16.90 10.78 -2.33
CA ASN A 223 17.10 11.55 -1.11
C ASN A 223 18.48 12.22 -1.07
N GLU A 224 19.53 11.55 -1.55
CA GLU A 224 20.88 12.14 -1.66
C GLU A 224 20.88 13.36 -2.61
N LYS A 225 20.19 13.27 -3.75
CA LYS A 225 19.99 14.42 -4.67
C LYS A 225 19.23 15.56 -3.99
N ILE A 226 18.10 15.25 -3.34
CA ILE A 226 17.26 16.25 -2.66
C ILE A 226 18.01 16.93 -1.52
N LYS A 227 18.77 16.19 -0.71
CA LYS A 227 19.63 16.75 0.36
C LYS A 227 20.60 17.80 -0.17
N ALA A 228 21.22 17.54 -1.31
CA ALA A 228 22.15 18.49 -1.93
C ALA A 228 21.45 19.80 -2.35
N GLU A 229 20.25 19.73 -2.94
CA GLU A 229 19.48 20.90 -3.33
C GLU A 229 18.97 21.69 -2.11
N LEU A 230 18.45 21.00 -1.09
CA LEU A 230 18.01 21.63 0.16
C LEU A 230 19.16 22.39 0.84
N GLY A 231 20.37 21.83 0.82
CA GLY A 231 21.56 22.48 1.34
C GLY A 231 21.90 23.80 0.64
N LYS A 232 21.76 23.86 -0.70
CA LYS A 232 21.93 25.11 -1.47
C LYS A 232 20.89 26.16 -1.13
N MET A 233 19.68 25.74 -0.77
CA MET A 233 18.57 26.60 -0.38
C MET A 233 18.60 27.00 1.10
N GLY A 234 19.53 26.45 1.90
CA GLY A 234 19.59 26.69 3.35
C GLY A 234 18.43 26.04 4.12
N ILE A 235 17.77 25.03 3.55
CA ILE A 235 16.64 24.34 4.17
C ILE A 235 17.17 23.17 5.01
N ASN A 236 16.82 23.16 6.30
CA ASN A 236 17.15 22.07 7.20
C ASN A 236 16.14 20.93 7.05
N ALA A 237 16.62 19.71 6.79
CA ALA A 237 15.79 18.53 6.70
C ALA A 237 16.45 17.30 7.33
N ILE A 238 15.65 16.49 8.03
CA ILE A 238 16.02 15.20 8.59
C ILE A 238 15.30 14.11 7.80
N PHE A 239 16.05 13.08 7.40
CA PHE A 239 15.52 11.93 6.68
C PHE A 239 15.50 10.73 7.62
N VAL A 240 14.32 10.14 7.81
CA VAL A 240 14.09 9.00 8.70
C VAL A 240 13.70 7.80 7.85
N TYR A 241 14.54 6.77 7.84
CA TYR A 241 14.33 5.57 7.02
C TYR A 241 13.56 4.50 7.80
N LEU A 242 12.38 4.13 7.30
CA LEU A 242 11.64 2.96 7.78
C LEU A 242 12.05 1.72 6.98
N LEU A 243 12.79 0.83 7.66
CA LEU A 243 13.32 -0.42 7.13
C LEU A 243 12.25 -1.51 7.11
N ARG A 244 12.14 -2.25 6.00
CA ARG A 244 11.33 -3.46 5.88
C ARG A 244 12.14 -4.70 6.29
N THR A 245 11.45 -5.83 6.42
CA THR A 245 12.11 -7.14 6.59
C THR A 245 13.11 -7.38 5.46
N GLY A 246 14.38 -7.63 5.81
CA GLY A 246 15.47 -7.80 4.86
C GLY A 246 16.27 -6.53 4.56
N ASP A 247 15.75 -5.34 4.86
CA ASP A 247 16.49 -4.09 4.67
C ASP A 247 17.66 -3.98 5.66
N LYS A 248 18.80 -3.50 5.14
CA LYS A 248 19.98 -3.16 5.91
C LYS A 248 19.92 -1.68 6.32
N PRO A 249 20.32 -1.32 7.55
CA PRO A 249 20.45 0.07 7.96
C PRO A 249 21.40 0.84 7.05
N ILE A 250 21.05 2.09 6.74
CA ILE A 250 21.90 2.98 5.95
C ILE A 250 22.85 3.69 6.91
N LYS A 251 24.17 3.57 6.67
CA LYS A 251 25.19 4.14 7.52
C LYS A 251 25.07 5.67 7.54
N GLY A 252 24.99 6.25 8.75
CA GLY A 252 24.89 7.70 8.95
C GLY A 252 23.47 8.26 8.85
N GLU A 253 22.46 7.42 8.62
CA GLU A 253 21.06 7.81 8.57
C GLU A 253 20.29 7.30 9.79
N ILE A 254 19.22 8.01 10.16
CA ILE A 254 18.30 7.56 11.21
C ILE A 254 17.41 6.47 10.62
N CYS A 255 17.49 5.27 11.19
CA CYS A 255 16.75 4.10 10.70
C CYS A 255 15.93 3.45 11.81
N PHE A 256 14.67 3.11 11.52
CA PHE A 256 13.80 2.33 12.40
C PHE A 256 13.17 1.15 11.63
N ARG A 257 12.79 0.07 12.33
CA ARG A 257 12.16 -1.11 11.69
C ARG A 257 10.64 -1.09 11.74
N ASP A 258 10.07 -0.74 12.89
CA ASP A 258 8.62 -0.87 13.11
C ASP A 258 7.94 0.51 13.13
N SER A 259 8.37 1.37 14.06
CA SER A 259 7.83 2.71 14.26
C SER A 259 8.94 3.73 14.45
N VAL A 260 8.65 4.99 14.13
CA VAL A 260 9.55 6.10 14.40
C VAL A 260 9.58 6.37 15.90
N ASP A 261 10.78 6.35 16.50
CA ASP A 261 10.99 6.89 17.84
C ASP A 261 11.23 8.40 17.71
N TRP A 262 10.20 9.18 18.06
CA TRP A 262 10.24 10.63 17.91
C TRP A 262 11.22 11.30 18.85
N ASP A 263 11.50 10.74 20.04
CA ASP A 263 12.46 11.33 20.95
C ASP A 263 13.89 11.17 20.43
N VAL A 264 14.21 10.04 19.80
CA VAL A 264 15.49 9.85 19.08
C VAL A 264 15.62 10.84 17.92
N VAL A 265 14.57 10.98 17.11
CA VAL A 265 14.56 11.98 16.01
C VAL A 265 14.75 13.38 16.57
N MET A 266 14.18 13.70 17.73
CA MET A 266 14.33 15.00 18.36
C MET A 266 15.70 15.25 18.99
N GLN A 267 16.38 14.21 19.48
CA GLN A 267 17.74 14.33 20.01
C GLN A 267 18.80 14.45 18.91
N SER A 268 18.58 13.79 17.77
CA SER A 268 19.48 13.84 16.60
C SER A 268 19.55 15.21 15.89
N ARG A 269 18.81 16.21 16.38
CA ARG A 269 18.71 17.57 15.85
C ARG A 269 19.96 18.43 16.07
N PHE A 270 20.88 18.00 16.93
CA PHE A 270 22.02 18.78 17.36
C PHE A 270 23.33 17.99 17.20
N PRO A 271 24.05 18.10 16.07
CA PRO A 271 25.50 18.05 16.10
C PRO A 271 26.09 19.33 16.72
#